data_AF-A0A1P8YEK5-F1
#
_entry.id   AF-A0A1P8YEK5-F1
#
_cell.length_a   1.000
_cell.length_b   1.000
_cell.length_c   1.000
_cell.angle_alpha   90.00
_cell.angle_beta   90.00
_cell.angle_gamma   90.00
#
_symmetry.space_group_name_H-M   'P 1'
#
loop_
_entity.id
_entity.type
_entity.pdbx_description
1 polymer ?
#
loop_
_entity_poly.entity_id
_entity_poly.type
_entity_poly.pdbx_seq_one_letter_code
_entity_poly.pdbx_strand_id
1 'polypeptide(L)' 'MSWTVFNRDGVEYTTHAGGTGGFQGVIMMDRARGRAIVIQTNQIANIEREGLDLLKAL' A
#
# COMPACT_ATOMS: atom_id res chain seq x y z
N MET A 1 1.14 14.63 2.99
CA MET A 1 1.94 13.39 2.88
C MET A 1 2.35 13.20 1.44
N SER A 2 3.60 12.78 1.21
CA SER A 2 4.14 12.50 -0.13
C SER A 2 3.92 11.03 -0.50
N TRP A 3 4.12 10.72 -1.78
CA TRP A 3 4.31 9.35 -2.24
C TRP A 3 5.64 8.80 -1.70
N THR A 4 5.68 7.51 -1.38
CA THR A 4 6.89 6.82 -0.94
C THR A 4 7.24 5.72 -1.92
N VAL A 5 8.51 5.68 -2.31
CA VAL A 5 9.10 4.58 -3.08
C VAL A 5 10.03 3.82 -2.15
N PHE A 6 9.91 2.50 -2.09
CA PHE A 6 10.73 1.65 -1.23
C PHE A 6 11.06 0.32 -1.92
N ASN A 7 12.16 -0.31 -1.51
CA ASN A 7 12.55 -1.63 -2.00
C ASN A 7 12.26 -2.70 -0.94
N ARG A 8 11.69 -3.83 -1.37
CA ARG A 8 11.48 -5.02 -0.53
C ARG A 8 11.70 -6.27 -1.37
N ASP A 9 12.52 -7.18 -0.88
CA ASP A 9 12.83 -8.46 -1.55
C ASP A 9 13.32 -8.28 -3.00
N GLY A 10 14.06 -7.20 -3.26
CA GLY A 10 14.57 -6.85 -4.59
C GLY A 10 13.55 -6.21 -5.54
N VAL A 11 12.32 -5.96 -5.08
CA VAL A 11 11.26 -5.32 -5.87
C VAL A 11 11.04 -3.89 -5.37
N GLU A 12 10.94 -2.94 -6.31
CA GLU A 12 10.56 -1.56 -6.00
C GLU A 12 9.03 -1.43 -5.95
N TYR A 13 8.53 -0.90 -4.84
CA TYR A 13 7.12 -0.61 -4.62
C TYR A 13 6.92 0.90 -4.45
N THR A 14 5.76 1.38 -4.89
CA THR A 14 5.31 2.75 -4.67
C THR A 14 4.05 2.73 -3.82
N THR A 15 3.99 3.54 -2.76
CA THR A 15 2.85 3.60 -1.85
C THR A 15 2.42 5.03 -1.54
N HIS A 16 1.14 5.19 -1.25
CA HIS A 16 0.60 6.36 -0.57
C HIS A 16 -0.45 5.89 0.42
N ALA A 17 -0.33 6.36 1.66
CA ALA A 17 -1.24 6.03 2.73
C ALA A 17 -1.68 7.30 3.45
N GLY A 18 -2.86 7.23 4.06
CA GLY A 18 -3.40 8.32 4.85
C GLY A 18 -4.59 7.85 5.65
N GLY A 19 -4.82 8.53 6.77
CA GLY A 19 -5.99 8.31 7.61
C GLY A 19 -6.60 9.62 8.07
N THR A 20 -7.92 9.62 8.25
CA THR A 20 -8.67 10.76 8.78
C THR A 20 -10.00 10.28 9.36
N GLY A 21 -10.44 10.89 10.47
CA GLY A 21 -11.78 10.64 11.03
C GLY A 21 -12.09 9.18 11.37
N GLY A 22 -11.09 8.38 11.74
CA GLY A 22 -11.26 6.94 12.02
C GLY A 22 -11.14 6.03 10.79
N PHE A 23 -11.02 6.61 9.59
CA PHE A 23 -10.80 5.88 8.34
C PHE A 23 -9.32 5.87 7.98
N GLN A 24 -8.90 4.82 7.27
CA GLN A 24 -7.57 4.71 6.71
C GLN A 24 -7.61 4.10 5.32
N GLY A 25 -6.72 4.58 4.46
CA GLY A 25 -6.54 4.07 3.12
C GLY A 25 -5.07 3.92 2.76
N VAL A 26 -4.79 2.95 1.90
CA VAL A 26 -3.48 2.76 1.26
C VAL A 26 -3.67 2.37 -0.20
N ILE A 27 -2.83 2.93 -1.06
CA ILE A 27 -2.57 2.44 -2.42
C ILE A 27 -1.14 1.93 -2.47
N MET A 28 -0.93 0.75 -3.04
CA MET A 28 0.39 0.18 -3.24
C MET A 28 0.54 -0.39 -4.66
N MET A 29 1.69 -0.16 -5.28
CA MET A 29 1.93 -0.46 -6.69
C MET A 29 3.28 -1.17 -6.88
N ASP A 30 3.26 -2.28 -7.62
CA ASP A 30 4.42 -2.85 -8.30
C ASP A 30 4.37 -2.39 -9.76
N ARG A 31 5.05 -1.27 -10.05
CA ARG A 31 5.01 -0.64 -11.37
C ARG A 31 5.71 -1.49 -12.43
N ALA A 32 6.75 -2.23 -12.05
CA ALA A 32 7.51 -3.07 -12.98
C ALA A 32 6.66 -4.23 -13.51
N ARG A 33 5.75 -4.78 -12.68
CA ARG A 33 4.85 -5.87 -13.07
C ARG A 33 3.44 -5.41 -13.44
N GLY A 34 3.15 -4.11 -13.39
CA GLY A 34 1.85 -3.55 -13.73
C GLY A 34 0.72 -3.95 -12.77
N ARG A 35 1.02 -4.07 -11.47
CA ARG A 35 0.06 -4.51 -10.44
C ARG A 35 -0.15 -3.43 -9.40
N ALA A 36 -1.37 -3.32 -8.89
CA ALA A 36 -1.70 -2.39 -7.83
C ALA A 36 -2.83 -2.93 -6.97
N ILE A 37 -2.86 -2.46 -5.72
CA ILE A 37 -3.97 -2.65 -4.81
C ILE A 37 -4.40 -1.31 -4.21
N VAL A 38 -5.67 -1.23 -3.81
CA VAL A 38 -6.21 -0.14 -3.00
C VAL A 38 -6.97 -0.78 -1.86
N ILE A 39 -6.66 -0.38 -0.63
CA ILE A 39 -7.37 -0.82 0.58
C ILE A 39 -7.96 0.41 1.25
N GLN A 40 -9.21 0.31 1.67
CA GLN A 40 -9.92 1.32 2.45
C GLN A 40 -10.59 0.63 3.64
N THR A 41 -10.55 1.27 4.79
CA THR A 41 -11.15 0.77 6.02
C THR A 41 -11.70 1.91 6.86
N ASN A 42 -12.74 1.63 7.63
CA ASN A 42 -13.33 2.52 8.63
C ASN A 42 -12.70 2.33 10.03
N GLN A 43 -11.51 1.73 10.08
CA GLN A 43 -10.73 1.55 11.29
C GLN A 43 -9.30 2.07 11.05
N ILE A 44 -8.71 2.70 12.07
CA ILE A 44 -7.28 2.98 12.07
C ILE A 44 -6.55 1.66 12.32
N ALA A 45 -5.98 1.11 11.27
CA ALA A 45 -5.33 -0.19 11.25
C ALA A 45 -4.05 -0.08 10.43
N ASN A 46 -2.96 -0.69 10.88
CA ASN A 46 -1.66 -0.60 10.21
C ASN A 46 -1.61 -1.45 8.91
N ILE A 47 -2.46 -1.10 7.94
CA ILE A 47 -2.84 -1.91 6.78
C ILE A 47 -1.77 -1.98 5.67
N GLU A 48 -0.66 -1.24 5.77
CA GLU A 48 0.37 -1.26 4.72
C GLU A 48 1.05 -2.64 4.59
N ARG A 49 1.23 -3.36 5.70
CA ARG A 49 1.87 -4.69 5.68
C ARG A 49 0.97 -5.71 4.97
N GLU A 50 -0.29 -5.79 5.39
CA GLU A 50 -1.29 -6.67 4.80
C GLU A 50 -1.50 -6.31 3.32
N GLY A 51 -1.46 -5.02 2.98
CA GLY A 51 -1.49 -4.57 1.60
C GLY A 51 -0.30 -5.08 0.79
N LEU A 52 0.92 -4.98 1.31
CA LEU A 52 2.08 -5.51 0.60
C LEU A 52 1.98 -7.02 0.38
N ASP A 53 1.53 -7.77 1.39
CA ASP A 53 1.37 -9.22 1.29
C ASP A 53 0.31 -9.61 0.23
N LEU A 54 -0.81 -8.88 0.18
CA LEU A 54 -1.84 -9.06 -0.85
C LEU A 54 -1.32 -8.74 -2.25
N LEU A 55 -0.59 -7.63 -2.42
CA LEU A 55 0.00 -7.25 -3.71
C LEU A 55 1.00 -8.30 -4.21
N LYS A 56 1.79 -8.89 -3.31
CA LYS A 56 2.75 -9.96 -3.62
C LYS A 56 2.07 -11.26 -4.05
N ALA A 57 0.81 -11.48 -3.69
CA ALA A 57 0.04 -12.67 -4.01
C ALA A 57 -0.73 -12.59 -5.35
N LEU A 58 -0.81 -11.40 -5.97
CA LEU A 58 -1.34 -11.22 -7.34
C LEU A 58 -0.38 -11.78 -8.40
#